data_AF-A0A453MQP2-F1
#
_entry.id   AF-A0A453MQP2-F1
#
_cell.length_a   1.000
_cell.length_b   1.000
_cell.length_c   1.000
_cell.angle_alpha   90.00
_cell.angle_beta   90.00
_cell.angle_gamma   90.00
#
_symmetry.space_group_name_H-M   'P 1'
#
loop_
_entity.id
_entity.type
_entity.pdbx_description
1 polymer ?
#
loop_
_entity_poly.entity_id
_entity_poly.type
_entity_poly.pdbx_seq_one_letter_code
_entity_poly.pdbx_strand_id
1 'polypeptide(L)'
;MLRDFCICVRLGRNGEGEEEEVKARCHYRAAQVEGIVYNLRDDVYVAAEEGKPHFIGRITELFEGTDHVKYFNCRWFFRSEDTVISTAKLVDDHSHDPKRVFLSDERNDNPLDCIVSKVKILQVDPKLDLEAKAQLAADNDLYYDMSYTVPYSTFENITNDINEISGISSDADSEVDTSVATATLLDLYSGCGGMSTGLCLGAALAGLKLETRWAVDFNSHACKSLKSNHPKTEVRNEKADDFLSLLKEWAVLCDQYVHDNNAEAPPSMDEEEEEGELEKDEYVVQKLTDICYGGIDRKSCIYFKVQWKGYGPEEDTWEPIENLSDCPLKIKEFVQEGHMRKVLPLPGDVDVLCGGPPCQGISGLNRFRNRDDPLNDDKNRQLVTFMNIVSYLRPKFVLMENVVDILQFAEGYLGRYALSRLVAMNYQSRLGIMLAGCYGLPQFRMRTFLWGALTTMVLPKHPLPTHNVVIRGGAPNAFTQSVVAYDEIQNPTLKNALVLEDAISDLPKVGNDQADDVMEYLVKPKTEFQRYIRLSRKGNAGLLIR
;
A
#
# COMPACT_ATOMS: atom_id res chain seq x y z
N MET A 1 2.85 17.82 17.08
CA MET A 1 2.93 16.59 17.88
C MET A 1 4.18 15.73 17.63
N LEU A 2 4.97 15.94 16.57
CA LEU A 2 6.33 15.35 16.43
C LEU A 2 7.46 16.23 17.01
N ARG A 3 7.10 17.35 17.65
CA ARG A 3 8.02 18.20 18.42
C ARG A 3 7.97 17.94 19.93
N ASP A 4 7.14 17.00 20.37
CA ASP A 4 6.89 16.74 21.80
C ASP A 4 7.51 15.42 22.30
N PHE A 5 8.45 14.84 21.55
CA PHE A 5 9.53 14.04 22.17
C PHE A 5 10.50 15.00 22.87
N CYS A 6 9.99 15.78 23.82
CA CYS A 6 10.83 16.41 24.84
C CYS A 6 11.17 15.27 25.80
N ILE A 7 12.11 14.42 25.37
CA ILE A 7 12.76 13.44 26.23
C ILE A 7 13.39 14.23 27.37
N CYS A 8 13.42 13.66 28.57
CA CYS A 8 13.77 14.34 29.82
C CYS A 8 15.22 14.85 29.83
N VAL A 9 15.48 15.92 29.09
CA VAL A 9 16.75 16.63 29.05
C VAL A 9 16.59 17.80 30.00
N ARG A 10 16.93 17.59 31.27
CA ARG A 10 17.40 18.70 32.11
C ARG A 10 18.78 19.14 31.59
N LEU A 11 18.82 19.81 30.45
CA LEU A 11 19.95 20.64 30.06
C LEU A 11 19.44 22.08 29.95
N GLY A 12 20.17 23.00 30.56
CA GLY A 12 19.81 24.41 30.58
C GLY A 12 19.69 24.93 29.15
N ARG A 13 18.53 25.48 28.79
CA ARG A 13 18.35 26.17 27.52
C ARG A 13 19.20 27.44 27.52
N ASN A 14 20.22 27.52 26.67
CA ASN A 14 20.73 28.79 26.20
C ASN A 14 19.78 29.37 25.14
N GLY A 15 19.78 30.69 24.99
CA GLY A 15 18.80 31.48 24.23
C GLY A 15 18.66 31.20 22.72
N GLU A 16 19.31 30.16 22.20
CA GLU A 16 19.33 29.80 20.77
C GLU A 16 18.84 28.37 20.45
N GLY A 17 18.50 27.54 21.45
CA GLY A 17 17.70 26.32 21.22
C GLY A 17 18.44 25.09 20.66
N GLU A 18 19.77 25.05 20.66
CA GLU A 18 20.55 23.83 20.39
C GLU A 18 20.80 23.04 21.69
N GLU A 19 20.59 21.71 21.67
CA GLU A 19 20.97 20.81 22.77
C GLU A 19 22.49 20.66 22.79
N GLU A 20 23.15 20.97 23.91
CA GLU A 20 24.60 20.77 24.06
C GLU A 20 24.94 19.27 24.03
N GLU A 21 25.75 18.87 23.05
CA GLU A 21 26.24 17.49 22.90
C GLU A 21 27.17 17.13 24.08
N VAL A 22 26.80 16.10 24.85
CA VAL A 22 27.56 15.69 26.04
C VAL A 22 28.85 15.00 25.62
N LYS A 23 30.00 15.56 26.01
CA LYS A 23 31.31 14.96 25.70
C LYS A 23 31.72 13.96 26.77
N ALA A 24 32.15 12.77 26.34
CA ALA A 24 32.63 11.73 27.24
C ALA A 24 34.08 11.99 27.71
N ARG A 25 34.31 11.83 29.01
CA ARG A 25 35.64 11.77 29.64
C ARG A 25 36.23 10.37 29.56
N CYS A 26 35.40 9.36 29.82
CA CYS A 26 35.75 7.95 29.73
C CYS A 26 34.50 7.10 29.56
N HIS A 27 34.66 5.91 28.95
CA HIS A 27 33.59 4.94 28.76
C HIS A 27 33.75 3.73 29.69
N TYR A 28 32.61 3.14 30.04
CA TYR A 28 32.47 1.96 30.88
C TYR A 28 31.72 0.86 30.11
N ARG A 29 31.81 -0.37 30.60
CA ARG A 29 31.06 -1.52 30.04
C ARG A 29 29.85 -1.92 30.88
N ALA A 30 29.82 -1.47 32.13
CA ALA A 30 28.74 -1.75 33.06
C ALA A 30 28.57 -0.58 34.04
N ALA A 31 27.35 -0.41 34.54
CA ALA A 31 26.98 0.55 35.57
C ALA A 31 26.09 -0.13 36.61
N GLN A 32 26.10 0.39 37.84
CA GLN A 32 25.23 -0.09 38.91
C GLN A 32 24.26 1.01 39.33
N VAL A 33 22.96 0.72 39.27
CA VAL A 33 21.86 1.62 39.67
C VAL A 33 20.99 0.85 40.66
N GLU A 34 20.76 1.42 41.83
CA GLU A 34 19.97 0.81 42.93
C GLU A 34 20.36 -0.65 43.26
N GLY A 35 21.66 -0.97 43.15
CA GLY A 35 22.18 -2.31 43.44
C GLY A 35 22.15 -3.29 42.25
N ILE A 36 21.46 -2.96 41.15
CA ILE A 36 21.37 -3.79 39.94
C ILE A 36 22.47 -3.38 38.95
N VAL A 37 23.14 -4.37 38.35
CA VAL A 37 24.19 -4.16 37.34
C VAL A 37 23.60 -4.19 35.94
N TYR A 38 23.86 -3.15 35.16
CA TYR A 38 23.45 -2.98 33.76
C TYR A 38 24.68 -3.00 32.87
N ASN A 39 24.62 -3.74 31.76
CA ASN A 39 25.70 -3.85 30.79
C ASN A 39 25.32 -3.20 29.46
N LEU A 40 26.31 -2.97 28.61
CA LEU A 40 26.05 -2.67 27.20
C LEU A 40 25.17 -3.76 26.59
N ARG A 41 24.20 -3.33 25.76
CA ARG A 41 23.17 -4.15 25.11
C ARG A 41 22.06 -4.70 26.01
N ASP A 42 22.08 -4.39 27.31
CA ASP A 42 20.88 -4.64 28.14
C ASP A 42 19.74 -3.74 27.66
N ASP A 43 18.54 -4.31 27.60
CA ASP A 43 17.30 -3.57 27.36
C ASP A 43 16.72 -3.10 28.69
N VAL A 44 16.30 -1.83 28.75
CA VAL A 44 15.87 -1.16 29.99
C VAL A 44 14.62 -0.33 29.80
N TYR A 45 13.82 -0.24 30.86
CA TYR A 45 12.85 0.83 31.02
C TYR A 45 13.55 2.09 31.51
N VAL A 46 13.23 3.22 30.88
CA VAL A 46 13.75 4.55 31.23
C VAL A 46 12.59 5.43 31.68
N ALA A 47 12.80 6.19 32.76
CA ALA A 47 11.78 7.03 33.36
C ALA A 47 11.24 8.05 32.34
N ALA A 48 9.92 8.19 32.33
CA ALA A 48 9.21 9.21 31.55
C ALA A 48 8.62 10.25 32.50
N GLU A 49 7.95 11.27 31.94
CA GLU A 49 7.20 12.24 32.74
C GLU A 49 6.10 11.55 33.58
N GLU A 50 5.71 12.20 34.68
CA GLU A 50 4.70 11.67 35.59
C GLU A 50 3.37 11.38 34.85
N GLY A 51 2.87 10.15 35.00
CA GLY A 51 1.65 9.68 34.34
C GLY A 51 1.82 9.17 32.91
N LYS A 52 3.04 9.19 32.34
CA LYS A 52 3.34 8.58 31.03
C LYS A 52 4.01 7.20 31.18
N PRO A 53 3.81 6.29 30.22
CA PRO A 53 4.51 5.01 30.22
C PRO A 53 6.02 5.21 30.11
N HIS A 54 6.80 4.38 30.80
CA HIS A 54 8.26 4.40 30.69
C HIS A 54 8.70 4.21 29.24
N PHE A 55 9.78 4.89 28.85
CA PHE A 55 10.45 4.63 27.57
C PHE A 55 11.15 3.28 27.62
N ILE A 56 11.44 2.71 26.46
CA ILE A 56 12.11 1.41 26.32
C ILE A 56 13.36 1.64 25.49
N GLY A 57 14.55 1.30 26.00
CA GLY A 57 15.81 1.55 25.28
C GLY A 57 16.80 0.40 25.43
N ARG A 58 17.66 0.23 24.42
CA ARG A 58 18.84 -0.64 24.48
C ARG A 58 20.08 0.18 24.77
N ILE A 59 20.79 -0.14 25.85
CA ILE A 59 22.02 0.56 26.22
C ILE A 59 23.09 0.35 25.14
N THR A 60 23.56 1.43 24.54
CA THR A 60 24.60 1.45 23.51
C THR A 60 25.94 1.90 24.09
N GLU A 61 25.92 2.86 25.02
CA GLU A 61 27.12 3.38 25.68
C GLU A 61 26.87 3.66 27.17
N LEU A 62 27.94 3.58 27.95
CA LEU A 62 27.98 3.98 29.35
C LEU A 62 29.21 4.84 29.53
N PHE A 63 29.07 6.06 30.04
CA PHE A 63 30.19 7.00 30.11
C PHE A 63 30.04 8.01 31.23
N GLU A 64 31.16 8.63 31.61
CA GLU A 64 31.16 9.82 32.46
C GLU A 64 31.40 11.03 31.58
N GLY A 65 30.54 12.05 31.68
CA GLY A 65 30.66 13.29 30.94
C GLY A 65 31.82 14.16 31.43
N THR A 66 32.21 15.16 30.64
CA THR A 66 33.19 16.18 31.05
C THR A 66 32.72 17.02 32.24
N ASP A 67 31.43 16.99 32.55
CA ASP A 67 30.78 17.60 33.71
C ASP A 67 30.79 16.69 34.96
N HIS A 68 31.42 15.52 34.89
CA HIS A 68 31.46 14.49 35.93
C HIS A 68 30.12 13.81 36.26
N VAL A 69 29.09 14.02 35.44
CA VAL A 69 27.83 13.29 35.54
C VAL A 69 27.97 11.94 34.82
N LYS A 70 27.31 10.91 35.33
CA LYS A 70 27.34 9.57 34.75
C LYS A 70 26.14 9.39 33.83
N TYR A 71 26.41 9.06 32.59
CA TYR A 71 25.43 8.93 31.52
C TYR A 71 25.39 7.51 30.96
N PHE A 72 24.27 7.19 30.34
CA PHE A 72 24.16 6.13 29.37
C PHE A 72 23.55 6.68 28.07
N ASN A 73 24.05 6.21 26.94
CA ASN A 73 23.38 6.37 25.66
C ASN A 73 22.51 5.14 25.45
N CYS A 74 21.31 5.33 24.93
CA CYS A 74 20.48 4.21 24.47
C CYS A 74 19.89 4.52 23.10
N ARG A 75 19.65 3.46 22.33
CA ARG A 75 18.76 3.50 21.17
C ARG A 75 17.35 3.10 21.59
N TRP A 76 16.33 3.80 21.09
CA TRP A 76 14.97 3.63 21.55
C TRP A 76 14.20 2.51 20.84
N PHE A 77 13.31 1.85 21.59
CA PHE A 77 12.23 1.06 21.04
C PHE A 77 10.94 1.88 21.09
N PHE A 78 10.19 1.84 20.00
CA PHE A 78 8.91 2.49 19.87
C PHE A 78 7.81 1.45 20.06
N ARG A 79 6.83 1.73 20.91
CA ARG A 79 5.53 1.05 20.83
C ARG A 79 4.76 1.58 19.62
N SER A 80 3.72 0.89 19.18
CA SER A 80 2.84 1.38 18.10
C SER A 80 2.36 2.82 18.37
N GLU A 81 2.04 3.13 19.63
CA GLU A 81 1.59 4.43 20.10
C GLU A 81 2.66 5.53 20.08
N ASP A 82 3.94 5.15 20.14
CA ASP A 82 5.06 6.08 20.13
C ASP A 82 5.40 6.52 18.68
N THR A 83 4.93 5.77 17.68
CA THR A 83 5.14 6.07 16.25
C THR A 83 4.19 7.14 15.73
N VAL A 84 4.28 7.46 14.42
CA VAL A 84 3.31 8.37 13.78
C VAL A 84 1.86 7.89 13.85
N ILE A 85 1.62 6.58 14.06
CA ILE A 85 0.27 6.02 14.25
C ILE A 85 -0.41 6.71 15.45
N SER A 86 0.33 6.83 16.56
CA SER A 86 -0.04 7.57 17.78
C SER A 86 -1.33 7.08 18.46
N THR A 87 -1.53 7.45 19.73
CA THR A 87 -2.72 7.13 20.55
C THR A 87 -4.01 7.82 20.08
N ALA A 88 -4.03 8.46 18.91
CA ALA A 88 -5.29 8.96 18.36
C ALA A 88 -6.26 7.78 18.31
N LYS A 89 -7.48 7.95 18.85
CA LYS A 89 -8.49 6.88 18.95
C LYS A 89 -8.87 6.39 17.54
N LEU A 90 -8.07 5.48 16.99
CA LEU A 90 -8.42 4.74 15.80
C LEU A 90 -9.62 3.85 16.13
N VAL A 91 -10.38 3.50 15.09
CA VAL A 91 -11.48 2.54 15.24
C VAL A 91 -10.91 1.19 15.71
N ASP A 92 -11.64 0.51 16.59
CA ASP A 92 -11.28 -0.81 17.16
C ASP A 92 -11.56 -1.96 16.16
N ASP A 93 -11.26 -1.74 14.87
CA ASP A 93 -11.44 -2.73 13.80
C ASP A 93 -10.17 -3.58 13.54
N HIS A 94 -9.09 -3.27 14.25
CA HIS A 94 -7.83 -4.01 14.28
C HIS A 94 -7.12 -3.76 15.61
N SER A 95 -6.23 -4.66 16.01
CA SER A 95 -5.43 -4.52 17.22
C SER A 95 -3.93 -4.63 16.94
N HIS A 96 -3.15 -3.99 17.79
CA HIS A 96 -1.71 -4.18 17.87
C HIS A 96 -1.39 -4.97 19.13
N ASP A 97 -0.50 -5.95 19.03
CA ASP A 97 -0.01 -6.67 20.20
C ASP A 97 0.79 -5.68 21.08
N PRO A 98 0.37 -5.41 22.33
CA PRO A 98 1.05 -4.46 23.20
C PRO A 98 2.47 -4.91 23.59
N LYS A 99 2.82 -6.19 23.39
CA LYS A 99 4.19 -6.69 23.57
C LYS A 99 5.09 -6.41 22.37
N ARG A 100 4.53 -6.07 21.21
CA ARG A 100 5.29 -5.81 19.99
C ARG A 100 5.82 -4.37 19.99
N VAL A 101 7.13 -4.23 19.88
CA VAL A 101 7.83 -2.95 19.77
C VAL A 101 8.69 -2.90 18.52
N PHE A 102 9.14 -1.71 18.14
CA PHE A 102 9.92 -1.46 16.93
C PHE A 102 11.25 -0.83 17.30
N LEU A 103 12.34 -1.43 16.86
CA LEU A 103 13.67 -0.90 17.14
C LEU A 103 13.95 0.34 16.28
N SER A 104 14.44 1.43 16.87
CA SER A 104 14.81 2.64 16.14
C SER A 104 16.30 2.95 16.24
N ASP A 105 16.78 3.78 15.31
CA ASP A 105 18.13 4.35 15.33
C ASP A 105 18.21 5.67 16.12
N GLU A 106 17.07 6.19 16.59
CA GLU A 106 17.01 7.35 17.48
C GLU A 106 17.74 7.05 18.79
N ARG A 107 18.65 7.96 19.18
CA ARG A 107 19.50 7.82 20.37
C ARG A 107 19.51 9.07 21.20
N ASN A 108 19.58 8.91 22.52
CA ASN A 108 19.78 10.02 23.44
C ASN A 108 20.70 9.63 24.59
N ASP A 109 21.43 10.63 25.09
CA ASP A 109 22.18 10.55 26.34
C ASP A 109 21.26 10.86 27.52
N ASN A 110 21.32 10.00 28.54
CA ASN A 110 20.47 10.08 29.71
C ASN A 110 21.32 9.89 30.97
N PRO A 111 21.08 10.65 32.05
CA PRO A 111 21.65 10.37 33.36
C PRO A 111 21.35 8.93 33.83
N LEU A 112 22.30 8.28 34.50
CA LEU A 112 22.15 6.88 34.94
C LEU A 112 20.94 6.63 35.86
N ASP A 113 20.50 7.64 36.63
CA ASP A 113 19.34 7.57 37.52
C ASP A 113 18.00 7.56 36.79
N CYS A 114 18.00 7.78 35.46
CA CYS A 114 16.80 7.59 34.64
C CYS A 114 16.48 6.12 34.37
N ILE A 115 17.40 5.18 34.62
CA ILE A 115 17.14 3.75 34.44
C ILE A 115 16.21 3.25 35.54
N VAL A 116 15.08 2.66 35.15
CA VAL A 116 14.06 2.12 36.07
C VAL A 116 14.32 0.64 36.35
N SER A 117 14.38 -0.19 35.31
CA SER A 117 14.54 -1.65 35.44
C SER A 117 14.99 -2.28 34.13
N LYS A 118 15.44 -3.54 34.17
CA LYS A 118 15.68 -4.33 32.96
C LYS A 118 14.37 -4.82 32.36
N VAL A 119 14.35 -5.00 31.05
CA VAL A 119 13.24 -5.62 30.31
C VAL A 119 13.79 -6.68 29.37
N LYS A 120 13.11 -7.82 29.26
CA LYS A 120 13.52 -8.91 28.37
C LYS A 120 12.82 -8.76 27.03
N ILE A 121 13.57 -8.35 26.00
CA ILE A 121 13.05 -8.14 24.65
C ILE A 121 13.62 -9.18 23.68
N LEU A 122 12.75 -9.95 23.03
CA LEU A 122 13.16 -10.96 22.05
C LEU A 122 13.12 -10.39 20.62
N GLN A 123 14.19 -10.58 19.85
CA GLN A 123 14.12 -10.40 18.40
C GLN A 123 13.50 -11.64 17.76
N VAL A 124 12.47 -11.46 16.94
CA VAL A 124 11.77 -12.55 16.25
C VAL A 124 11.97 -12.44 14.74
N ASP A 125 12.03 -13.57 14.04
CA ASP A 125 12.10 -13.58 12.58
C ASP A 125 10.86 -12.88 11.98
N PRO A 126 11.04 -11.81 11.17
CA PRO A 126 9.93 -11.09 10.57
C PRO A 126 9.04 -11.96 9.67
N LYS A 127 9.57 -13.05 9.10
CA LYS A 127 8.84 -13.95 8.19
C LYS A 127 7.79 -14.82 8.88
N LEU A 128 7.84 -14.94 10.21
CA LEU A 128 6.81 -15.63 10.97
C LEU A 128 5.50 -14.83 10.94
N ASP A 129 4.37 -15.54 11.03
CA ASP A 129 3.09 -14.90 11.28
C ASP A 129 3.01 -14.35 12.71
N LEU A 130 2.00 -13.51 12.97
CA LEU A 130 1.85 -12.84 14.26
C LEU A 130 1.54 -13.81 15.41
N GLU A 131 0.87 -14.92 15.14
CA GLU A 131 0.51 -15.90 16.16
C GLU A 131 1.75 -16.66 16.63
N ALA A 132 2.57 -17.13 15.69
CA ALA A 132 3.85 -17.77 15.96
C ALA A 132 4.82 -16.80 16.67
N LYS A 133 4.82 -15.51 16.29
CA LYS A 133 5.59 -14.47 16.98
C LYS A 133 5.18 -14.34 18.46
N ALA A 134 3.88 -14.22 18.72
CA ALA A 134 3.34 -14.11 20.08
C ALA A 134 3.65 -15.35 20.93
N GLN A 135 3.54 -16.55 20.35
CA GLN A 135 3.88 -17.81 21.02
C GLN A 135 5.37 -17.89 21.38
N LEU A 136 6.27 -17.51 20.46
CA LEU A 136 7.72 -17.51 20.72
C LEU A 136 8.10 -16.46 21.78
N ALA A 137 7.40 -15.33 21.80
CA ALA A 137 7.62 -14.25 22.75
C ALA A 137 6.89 -14.43 24.10
N ALA A 138 6.19 -15.54 24.33
CA ALA A 138 5.36 -15.74 25.51
C ALA A 138 6.13 -15.54 26.84
N ASP A 139 7.37 -16.06 26.92
CA ASP A 139 8.27 -15.97 28.08
C ASP A 139 9.12 -14.69 28.11
N ASN A 140 8.80 -13.71 27.27
CA ASN A 140 9.47 -12.41 27.21
C ASN A 140 8.48 -11.30 27.57
N ASP A 141 9.04 -10.19 28.07
CA ASP A 141 8.24 -9.02 28.39
C ASP A 141 7.72 -8.38 27.11
N LEU A 142 8.61 -8.24 26.12
CA LEU A 142 8.36 -7.63 24.81
C LEU A 142 9.06 -8.41 23.69
N TYR A 143 8.71 -8.12 22.45
CA TYR A 143 9.44 -8.60 21.27
C TYR A 143 9.41 -7.58 20.14
N TYR A 144 10.33 -7.76 19.18
CA TYR A 144 10.39 -6.94 17.98
C TYR A 144 10.81 -7.78 16.78
N ASP A 145 10.27 -7.43 15.61
CA ASP A 145 10.54 -8.08 14.32
C ASP A 145 10.87 -7.05 13.22
N MET A 146 10.51 -5.78 13.43
CA MET A 146 10.73 -4.67 12.51
C MET A 146 11.45 -3.51 13.21
N SER A 147 12.14 -2.70 12.42
CA SER A 147 12.62 -1.39 12.83
C SER A 147 11.56 -0.32 12.55
N TYR A 148 11.68 0.82 13.21
CA TYR A 148 10.92 2.02 12.91
C TYR A 148 11.86 3.23 12.73
N THR A 149 11.74 3.90 11.58
CA THR A 149 12.46 5.16 11.31
C THR A 149 11.47 6.30 11.09
N VAL A 150 11.74 7.45 11.70
CA VAL A 150 10.90 8.65 11.55
C VAL A 150 10.79 9.12 10.09
N PRO A 151 11.88 9.15 9.29
CA PRO A 151 11.78 9.43 7.86
C PRO A 151 10.85 8.46 7.15
N TYR A 152 9.89 9.03 6.41
CA TYR A 152 8.84 8.30 5.70
C TYR A 152 7.98 7.38 6.57
N SER A 153 8.04 7.51 7.91
CA SER A 153 7.30 6.65 8.84
C SER A 153 7.48 5.16 8.53
N THR A 154 8.74 4.75 8.35
CA THR A 154 9.08 3.45 7.78
C THR A 154 9.08 2.37 8.85
N PHE A 155 8.30 1.32 8.62
CA PHE A 155 8.38 0.04 9.32
C PHE A 155 8.99 -0.98 8.36
N GLU A 156 10.17 -1.48 8.67
CA GLU A 156 10.88 -2.40 7.76
C GLU A 156 11.49 -3.58 8.51
N ASN A 157 11.72 -4.67 7.80
CA ASN A 157 12.33 -5.85 8.38
C ASN A 157 13.74 -5.52 8.90
N ILE A 158 14.07 -6.07 10.06
CA ILE A 158 15.43 -5.99 10.58
C ILE A 158 16.29 -7.01 9.85
N THR A 159 17.29 -6.53 9.13
CA THR A 159 18.38 -7.38 8.64
C THR A 159 19.28 -7.69 9.82
N ASN A 160 19.54 -8.98 10.11
CA ASN A 160 20.50 -9.33 11.16
C ASN A 160 21.86 -8.67 10.85
N ASP A 161 22.34 -7.84 11.77
CA ASP A 161 23.63 -7.12 11.79
C ASP A 161 24.85 -8.07 11.86
N ILE A 162 24.88 -9.13 11.04
CA ILE A 162 26.03 -10.04 10.92
C ILE A 162 26.81 -9.79 9.62
N ASN A 163 26.28 -9.00 8.67
CA ASN A 163 26.93 -8.74 7.38
C ASN A 163 27.32 -7.29 7.09
N GLU A 164 27.32 -6.38 8.07
CA GLU A 164 27.96 -5.06 7.92
C GLU A 164 29.49 -5.13 8.08
N ILE A 165 30.14 -5.95 7.24
CA ILE A 165 31.51 -5.71 6.75
C ILE A 165 31.53 -6.21 5.30
N SER A 166 30.96 -5.44 4.39
CA SER A 166 31.46 -5.26 3.02
C SER A 166 30.54 -4.33 2.25
N GLY A 167 30.86 -3.04 2.30
CA GLY A 167 30.68 -2.21 1.11
C GLY A 167 31.58 -2.78 0.02
N ILE A 168 31.00 -3.56 -0.89
CA ILE A 168 31.42 -3.76 -2.28
C ILE A 168 30.17 -4.30 -2.98
N SER A 169 29.68 -3.51 -3.93
CA SER A 169 28.85 -4.01 -5.02
C SER A 169 29.61 -5.16 -5.67
N SER A 170 29.12 -6.37 -5.48
CA SER A 170 29.49 -7.51 -6.30
C SER A 170 28.31 -7.79 -7.22
N ASP A 171 28.50 -7.47 -8.50
CA ASP A 171 27.81 -8.13 -9.60
C ASP A 171 27.99 -9.63 -9.39
N ALA A 172 26.96 -10.27 -8.85
CA ALA A 172 26.83 -11.70 -8.87
C ALA A 172 26.08 -12.03 -10.16
N ASP A 173 26.84 -12.36 -11.20
CA ASP A 173 26.37 -13.12 -12.35
C ASP A 173 25.83 -14.48 -11.84
N SER A 174 24.60 -14.49 -11.33
CA SER A 174 23.80 -15.70 -11.27
C SER A 174 23.25 -15.92 -12.68
N GLU A 175 23.57 -17.08 -13.24
CA GLU A 175 23.09 -17.57 -14.53
C GLU A 175 21.62 -17.17 -14.72
N VAL A 176 21.41 -16.24 -15.64
CA VAL A 176 20.11 -15.65 -15.92
C VAL A 176 19.23 -16.74 -16.52
N ASP A 177 18.37 -17.30 -15.69
CA ASP A 177 17.17 -17.95 -16.19
C ASP A 177 16.42 -16.88 -17.00
N THR A 178 16.48 -16.99 -18.32
CA THR A 178 15.96 -16.02 -19.30
C THR A 178 14.43 -15.83 -19.26
N SER A 179 13.75 -16.34 -18.23
CA SER A 179 12.34 -16.10 -18.00
C SER A 179 12.14 -14.77 -17.27
N VAL A 180 11.56 -13.80 -17.98
CA VAL A 180 11.15 -12.52 -17.37
C VAL A 180 10.11 -12.82 -16.30
N ALA A 181 10.42 -12.51 -15.03
CA ALA A 181 9.50 -12.72 -13.93
C ALA A 181 8.17 -11.99 -14.18
N THR A 182 7.05 -12.69 -14.00
CA THR A 182 5.71 -12.15 -14.18
C THR A 182 5.01 -11.92 -12.85
N ALA A 183 4.30 -10.81 -12.71
CA ALA A 183 3.50 -10.51 -11.53
C ALA A 183 2.11 -9.99 -11.90
N THR A 184 1.11 -10.27 -11.07
CA THR A 184 -0.28 -9.83 -11.26
C THR A 184 -0.59 -8.57 -10.44
N LEU A 185 -1.35 -7.66 -11.04
CA LEU A 185 -1.81 -6.42 -10.41
C LEU A 185 -3.34 -6.37 -10.37
N LEU A 186 -3.88 -6.04 -9.19
CA LEU A 186 -5.27 -5.60 -8.99
C LEU A 186 -5.29 -4.08 -8.76
N ASP A 187 -6.09 -3.36 -9.55
CA ASP A 187 -6.29 -1.90 -9.44
C ASP A 187 -7.70 -1.59 -8.91
N LEU A 188 -7.79 -1.10 -7.67
CA LEU A 188 -9.04 -0.69 -7.02
C LEU A 188 -9.26 0.81 -7.18
N TYR A 189 -10.50 1.23 -7.46
CA TYR A 189 -10.82 2.62 -7.76
C TYR A 189 -10.01 3.13 -8.96
N SER A 190 -9.92 2.27 -9.97
CA SER A 190 -8.91 2.37 -11.03
C SER A 190 -9.06 3.61 -11.92
N GLY A 191 -10.23 4.23 -11.97
CA GLY A 191 -10.54 5.27 -12.93
C GLY A 191 -10.26 4.78 -14.36
N CYS A 192 -9.56 5.58 -15.15
CA CYS A 192 -9.10 5.18 -16.48
C CYS A 192 -7.77 4.38 -16.46
N GLY A 193 -7.24 4.03 -15.28
CA GLY A 193 -6.04 3.20 -15.12
C GLY A 193 -4.72 3.97 -15.14
N GLY A 194 -4.70 5.25 -14.72
CA GLY A 194 -3.48 6.06 -14.73
C GLY A 194 -2.37 5.48 -13.85
N MET A 195 -2.70 5.06 -12.63
CA MET A 195 -1.75 4.49 -11.68
C MET A 195 -1.27 3.10 -12.12
N SER A 196 -2.18 2.17 -12.42
CA SER A 196 -1.83 0.83 -12.89
C SER A 196 -1.01 0.84 -14.18
N THR A 197 -1.35 1.70 -15.14
CA THR A 197 -0.55 1.87 -16.37
C THR A 197 0.87 2.33 -16.04
N GLY A 198 1.01 3.35 -15.18
CA GLY A 198 2.32 3.85 -14.76
C GLY A 198 3.15 2.80 -14.02
N LEU A 199 2.54 2.03 -13.13
CA LEU A 199 3.19 0.94 -12.39
C LEU A 199 3.69 -0.15 -13.33
N CYS A 200 2.87 -0.63 -14.26
CA CYS A 200 3.26 -1.67 -15.20
C CYS A 200 4.42 -1.22 -16.11
N LEU A 201 4.39 0.04 -16.58
CA LEU A 201 5.48 0.62 -17.37
C LEU A 201 6.78 0.77 -16.55
N GLY A 202 6.67 1.22 -15.29
CA GLY A 202 7.83 1.35 -14.40
C GLY A 202 8.43 0.00 -14.02
N ALA A 203 7.60 -1.01 -13.73
CA ALA A 203 8.03 -2.37 -13.46
C ALA A 203 8.75 -3.00 -14.65
N ALA A 204 8.29 -2.73 -15.87
CA ALA A 204 8.96 -3.20 -17.07
C ALA A 204 10.39 -2.63 -17.19
N LEU A 205 10.65 -1.38 -16.78
CA LEU A 205 12.00 -0.80 -16.75
C LEU A 205 12.92 -1.51 -15.75
N ALA A 206 12.34 -2.08 -14.71
CA ALA A 206 13.03 -2.89 -13.71
C ALA A 206 13.13 -4.39 -14.10
N GLY A 207 12.75 -4.76 -15.33
CA GLY A 207 12.77 -6.15 -15.79
C GLY A 207 11.66 -7.05 -15.24
N LEU A 208 10.61 -6.47 -14.63
CA LEU A 208 9.45 -7.21 -14.12
C LEU A 208 8.26 -7.04 -15.07
N LYS A 209 7.69 -8.15 -15.53
CA LYS A 209 6.44 -8.14 -16.31
C LYS A 209 5.24 -8.08 -15.39
N LEU A 210 4.94 -6.87 -14.89
CA LEU A 210 3.73 -6.59 -14.13
C LEU A 210 2.55 -6.38 -15.08
N GLU A 211 1.46 -7.12 -14.87
CA GLU A 211 0.25 -7.02 -15.68
C GLU A 211 -0.97 -6.72 -14.82
N THR A 212 -1.71 -5.66 -15.16
CA THR A 212 -3.03 -5.39 -14.58
C THR A 212 -3.99 -6.48 -15.01
N ARG A 213 -4.25 -7.43 -14.12
CA ARG A 213 -5.14 -8.57 -14.38
C ARG A 213 -6.58 -8.24 -14.07
N TRP A 214 -6.81 -7.46 -13.02
CA TRP A 214 -8.14 -7.05 -12.59
C TRP A 214 -8.16 -5.56 -12.29
N ALA A 215 -9.26 -4.90 -12.64
CA ALA A 215 -9.51 -3.51 -12.30
C ALA A 215 -10.97 -3.32 -11.89
N VAL A 216 -11.21 -2.54 -10.83
CA VAL A 216 -12.54 -2.28 -10.29
C VAL A 216 -12.79 -0.79 -10.26
N ASP A 217 -13.88 -0.36 -10.89
CA ASP A 217 -14.39 1.01 -10.80
C ASP A 217 -15.90 1.02 -11.06
N PHE A 218 -16.65 1.85 -10.35
CA PHE A 218 -18.10 1.95 -10.55
C PHE A 218 -18.49 2.85 -11.74
N ASN A 219 -17.59 3.67 -12.27
CA ASN A 219 -17.87 4.56 -13.39
C ASN A 219 -17.66 3.87 -14.74
N SER A 220 -18.74 3.73 -15.51
CA SER A 220 -18.72 2.96 -16.76
C SER A 220 -17.82 3.57 -17.85
N HIS A 221 -17.67 4.89 -17.89
CA HIS A 221 -16.78 5.55 -18.85
C HIS A 221 -15.30 5.32 -18.51
N ALA A 222 -14.99 5.29 -17.21
CA ALA A 222 -13.67 4.98 -16.70
C ALA A 222 -13.28 3.53 -17.06
N CYS A 223 -14.19 2.57 -16.78
CA CYS A 223 -14.02 1.16 -17.16
C CYS A 223 -13.82 0.98 -18.66
N LYS A 224 -14.64 1.64 -19.50
CA LYS A 224 -14.51 1.59 -20.97
C LYS A 224 -13.14 2.08 -21.43
N SER A 225 -12.65 3.17 -20.84
CA SER A 225 -11.33 3.74 -21.15
C SER A 225 -10.20 2.77 -20.78
N LEU A 226 -10.26 2.16 -19.58
CA LEU A 226 -9.26 1.21 -19.13
C LEU A 226 -9.27 -0.06 -19.99
N LYS A 227 -10.44 -0.65 -20.26
CA LYS A 227 -10.59 -1.87 -21.08
C LYS A 227 -10.11 -1.66 -22.52
N SER A 228 -10.37 -0.48 -23.12
CA SER A 228 -9.86 -0.13 -24.44
C SER A 228 -8.33 -0.06 -24.48
N ASN A 229 -7.72 0.48 -23.42
CA ASN A 229 -6.26 0.55 -23.34
C ASN A 229 -5.60 -0.78 -22.96
N HIS A 230 -6.26 -1.58 -22.14
CA HIS A 230 -5.78 -2.86 -21.61
C HIS A 230 -6.80 -3.99 -21.85
N PRO A 231 -6.90 -4.53 -23.09
CA PRO A 231 -7.96 -5.48 -23.45
C PRO A 231 -7.96 -6.79 -22.64
N LYS A 232 -6.79 -7.19 -22.13
CA LYS A 232 -6.60 -8.42 -21.34
C LYS A 232 -6.99 -8.29 -19.87
N THR A 233 -7.20 -7.06 -19.38
CA THR A 233 -7.61 -6.83 -17.99
C THR A 233 -9.08 -7.16 -17.82
N GLU A 234 -9.43 -7.87 -16.75
CA GLU A 234 -10.82 -8.04 -16.32
C GLU A 234 -11.28 -6.76 -15.62
N VAL A 235 -12.05 -5.93 -16.33
CA VAL A 235 -12.49 -4.61 -15.87
C VAL A 235 -13.93 -4.72 -15.41
N ARG A 236 -14.14 -4.50 -14.12
CA ARG A 236 -15.43 -4.70 -13.45
C ARG A 236 -16.08 -3.36 -13.14
N ASN A 237 -17.29 -3.17 -13.65
CA ASN A 237 -18.08 -1.96 -13.42
C ASN A 237 -18.98 -2.10 -12.20
N GLU A 238 -18.41 -2.05 -11.01
CA GLU A 238 -19.12 -2.30 -9.75
C GLU A 238 -18.47 -1.55 -8.58
N LYS A 239 -19.14 -1.54 -7.42
CA LYS A 239 -18.57 -0.95 -6.20
C LYS A 239 -17.54 -1.89 -5.59
N ALA A 240 -16.55 -1.33 -4.89
CA ALA A 240 -15.48 -2.12 -4.27
C ALA A 240 -15.98 -3.04 -3.13
N ASP A 241 -17.04 -2.67 -2.42
CA ASP A 241 -17.65 -3.49 -1.38
C ASP A 241 -18.48 -4.65 -1.94
N ASP A 242 -19.20 -4.41 -3.04
CA ASP A 242 -19.84 -5.45 -3.83
C ASP A 242 -18.78 -6.43 -4.38
N PHE A 243 -17.66 -5.92 -4.91
CA PHE A 243 -16.52 -6.74 -5.34
C PHE A 243 -15.94 -7.57 -4.19
N LEU A 244 -15.74 -7.01 -3.00
CA LEU A 244 -15.26 -7.78 -1.84
C LEU A 244 -16.23 -8.92 -1.48
N SER A 245 -17.54 -8.65 -1.52
CA SER A 245 -18.56 -9.69 -1.27
C SER A 245 -18.50 -10.77 -2.36
N LEU A 246 -18.38 -10.37 -3.63
CA LEU A 246 -18.18 -11.27 -4.75
C LEU A 246 -16.95 -12.17 -4.57
N LEU A 247 -15.82 -11.62 -4.13
CA LEU A 247 -14.60 -12.41 -3.90
C LEU A 247 -14.81 -13.51 -2.85
N LYS A 248 -15.53 -13.20 -1.77
CA LYS A 248 -15.84 -14.17 -0.71
C LYS A 248 -16.74 -15.29 -1.21
N GLU A 249 -17.81 -14.94 -1.91
CA GLU A 249 -18.73 -15.92 -2.50
C GLU A 249 -18.05 -16.73 -3.63
N TRP A 250 -17.16 -16.10 -4.39
CA TRP A 250 -16.36 -16.77 -5.43
C TRP A 250 -15.46 -17.85 -4.86
N ALA A 251 -14.86 -17.62 -3.69
CA ALA A 251 -14.07 -18.65 -3.00
C ALA A 251 -14.95 -19.86 -2.62
N VAL A 252 -16.15 -19.63 -2.09
CA VAL A 252 -17.10 -20.71 -1.75
C VAL A 252 -17.51 -21.50 -3.00
N LEU A 253 -17.79 -20.81 -4.11
CA LEU A 253 -18.10 -21.47 -5.39
C LEU A 253 -16.92 -22.30 -5.91
N CYS A 254 -15.68 -21.79 -5.82
CA CYS A 254 -14.49 -22.55 -6.21
C CYS A 254 -14.30 -23.79 -5.33
N ASP A 255 -14.47 -23.66 -4.01
CA ASP A 255 -14.39 -24.79 -3.10
C ASP A 255 -15.41 -25.88 -3.48
N GLN A 256 -16.65 -25.48 -3.77
CA GLN A 256 -17.73 -26.40 -4.12
C GLN A 256 -17.54 -27.09 -5.49
N TYR A 257 -17.15 -26.35 -6.53
CA TYR A 257 -17.18 -26.86 -7.92
C TYR A 257 -15.81 -27.21 -8.51
N VAL A 258 -14.72 -26.78 -7.88
CA VAL A 258 -13.33 -27.01 -8.33
C VAL A 258 -12.58 -27.93 -7.38
N HIS A 259 -12.70 -27.74 -6.06
CA HIS A 259 -11.89 -28.44 -5.06
C HIS A 259 -12.59 -29.65 -4.44
N ASP A 260 -13.92 -29.72 -4.48
CA ASP A 260 -14.65 -30.91 -4.00
C ASP A 260 -14.69 -32.03 -5.06
N ASN A 261 -13.92 -33.09 -4.81
CA ASN A 261 -13.93 -34.32 -5.61
C ASN A 261 -15.14 -35.23 -5.32
N ASN A 262 -15.99 -34.89 -4.34
CA ASN A 262 -17.21 -35.65 -4.01
C ASN A 262 -18.47 -35.16 -4.74
N ALA A 263 -18.35 -34.18 -5.65
CA ALA A 263 -19.44 -33.94 -6.59
C ALA A 263 -19.58 -35.19 -7.46
N GLU A 264 -20.63 -35.98 -7.21
CA GLU A 264 -21.02 -37.14 -8.03
C GLU A 264 -20.74 -36.83 -9.49
N ALA A 265 -20.02 -37.73 -10.16
CA ALA A 265 -19.87 -37.65 -11.61
C ALA A 265 -21.29 -37.48 -12.17
N PRO A 266 -21.53 -36.45 -13.02
CA PRO A 266 -22.84 -36.30 -13.62
C PRO A 266 -23.21 -37.63 -14.29
N PRO A 267 -24.50 -38.01 -14.27
CA PRO A 267 -24.94 -39.20 -14.98
C PRO A 267 -24.38 -39.16 -16.41
N SER A 268 -23.89 -40.31 -16.86
CA SER A 268 -23.26 -40.49 -18.17
C SER A 268 -24.08 -39.81 -19.26
N MET A 269 -23.36 -39.08 -20.13
CA MET A 269 -23.84 -38.52 -21.39
C MET A 269 -24.74 -39.50 -22.14
N ASP A 270 -26.06 -39.33 -22.03
CA ASP A 270 -27.09 -39.92 -22.91
C ASP A 270 -28.37 -39.05 -22.86
N GLU A 271 -28.21 -37.73 -22.85
CA GLU A 271 -29.27 -36.84 -23.33
C GLU A 271 -28.77 -36.26 -24.65
N GLU A 272 -29.14 -36.93 -25.75
CA GLU A 272 -29.23 -36.27 -27.04
C GLU A 272 -30.07 -35.00 -26.81
N GLU A 273 -29.47 -33.80 -26.96
CA GLU A 273 -30.25 -32.58 -27.13
C GLU A 273 -31.15 -32.83 -28.34
N GLU A 274 -32.42 -33.22 -28.12
CA GLU A 274 -33.41 -33.23 -29.19
C GLU A 274 -33.40 -31.82 -29.79
N GLU A 275 -32.96 -31.70 -31.05
CA GLU A 275 -33.14 -30.51 -31.88
C GLU A 275 -34.63 -30.36 -32.20
N GLY A 276 -35.44 -30.11 -31.17
CA GLY A 276 -36.82 -29.67 -31.32
C GLY A 276 -36.84 -28.19 -31.69
N GLU A 277 -37.72 -27.80 -32.62
CA GLU A 277 -38.04 -26.39 -32.84
C GLU A 277 -38.52 -25.78 -31.51
N LEU A 278 -37.78 -24.81 -30.97
CA LEU A 278 -38.17 -24.07 -29.77
C LEU A 278 -39.59 -23.51 -29.95
N GLU A 279 -40.49 -23.82 -29.03
CA GLU A 279 -41.79 -23.16 -28.97
C GLU A 279 -41.59 -21.64 -28.77
N LYS A 280 -42.53 -20.84 -29.29
CA LYS A 280 -42.35 -19.41 -29.55
C LYS A 280 -42.11 -18.51 -28.31
N ASP A 281 -42.06 -19.07 -27.10
CA ASP A 281 -41.94 -18.36 -25.83
C ASP A 281 -41.02 -19.06 -24.79
N GLU A 282 -40.18 -20.04 -25.18
CA GLU A 282 -39.29 -20.75 -24.24
C GLU A 282 -37.86 -20.18 -24.25
N TYR A 283 -37.35 -19.79 -23.08
CA TYR A 283 -36.00 -19.23 -22.90
C TYR A 283 -35.04 -20.30 -22.37
N VAL A 284 -34.06 -20.68 -23.20
CA VAL A 284 -33.06 -21.69 -22.83
C VAL A 284 -31.70 -21.03 -22.56
N VAL A 285 -31.11 -21.33 -21.40
CA VAL A 285 -29.77 -20.89 -21.02
C VAL A 285 -28.74 -21.55 -21.94
N GLN A 286 -28.07 -20.77 -22.80
CA GLN A 286 -26.98 -21.27 -23.64
C GLN A 286 -25.68 -21.36 -22.85
N LYS A 287 -25.28 -20.26 -22.20
CA LYS A 287 -24.02 -20.15 -21.45
C LYS A 287 -24.09 -19.03 -20.42
N LEU A 288 -23.34 -19.15 -19.34
CA LEU A 288 -23.07 -18.03 -18.41
C LEU A 288 -21.81 -17.29 -18.86
N THR A 289 -21.86 -15.96 -18.93
CA THR A 289 -20.80 -15.13 -19.52
C THR A 289 -20.08 -14.25 -18.51
N ASP A 290 -20.72 -13.90 -17.40
CA ASP A 290 -20.15 -13.07 -16.33
C ASP A 290 -20.83 -13.36 -14.98
N ILE A 291 -20.27 -12.86 -13.90
CA ILE A 291 -20.76 -13.00 -12.53
C ILE A 291 -20.61 -11.66 -11.79
N CYS A 292 -21.56 -11.30 -10.94
CA CYS A 292 -21.43 -10.16 -10.02
C CYS A 292 -22.14 -10.44 -8.69
N TYR A 293 -21.88 -9.60 -7.68
CA TYR A 293 -22.61 -9.63 -6.42
C TYR A 293 -23.39 -8.34 -6.26
N GLY A 294 -24.70 -8.44 -6.02
CA GLY A 294 -25.56 -7.26 -5.95
C GLY A 294 -25.52 -6.42 -7.22
N GLY A 295 -25.53 -5.10 -7.05
CA GLY A 295 -25.59 -4.11 -8.12
C GLY A 295 -26.66 -3.03 -7.87
N ILE A 296 -26.77 -2.08 -8.79
CA ILE A 296 -27.79 -1.04 -8.73
C ILE A 296 -29.16 -1.72 -8.84
N ASP A 297 -30.03 -1.49 -7.85
CA ASP A 297 -31.39 -2.03 -7.74
C ASP A 297 -31.48 -3.58 -7.66
N ARG A 298 -30.39 -4.26 -7.28
CA ARG A 298 -30.33 -5.71 -7.09
C ARG A 298 -30.27 -6.11 -5.61
N LYS A 299 -30.72 -7.32 -5.30
CA LYS A 299 -30.60 -7.91 -3.96
C LYS A 299 -29.14 -8.29 -3.68
N SER A 300 -28.76 -8.39 -2.41
CA SER A 300 -27.41 -8.82 -1.99
C SER A 300 -27.21 -10.33 -2.17
N CYS A 301 -27.11 -10.79 -3.41
CA CYS A 301 -26.79 -12.17 -3.78
C CYS A 301 -25.95 -12.23 -5.06
N ILE A 302 -25.52 -13.44 -5.44
CA ILE A 302 -24.80 -13.68 -6.69
C ILE A 302 -25.78 -13.58 -7.87
N TYR A 303 -25.35 -12.90 -8.92
CA TYR A 303 -26.00 -12.89 -10.22
C TYR A 303 -25.03 -13.41 -11.26
N PHE A 304 -25.54 -14.18 -12.22
CA PHE A 304 -24.81 -14.54 -13.44
C PHE A 304 -25.40 -13.82 -14.63
N LYS A 305 -24.53 -13.43 -15.56
CA LYS A 305 -24.95 -12.94 -16.86
C LYS A 305 -25.22 -14.13 -17.77
N VAL A 306 -26.44 -14.25 -18.25
CA VAL A 306 -26.96 -15.38 -19.03
C VAL A 306 -26.98 -15.00 -20.50
N GLN A 307 -26.36 -15.82 -21.33
CA GLN A 307 -26.54 -15.82 -22.78
C GLN A 307 -27.66 -16.80 -23.13
N TRP A 308 -28.67 -16.33 -23.87
CA TRP A 308 -29.85 -17.10 -24.25
C TRP A 308 -29.69 -17.75 -25.63
N LYS A 309 -30.09 -19.02 -25.77
CA LYS A 309 -29.96 -19.78 -27.03
C LYS A 309 -30.75 -19.08 -28.14
N GLY A 310 -30.08 -18.75 -29.24
CA GLY A 310 -30.68 -18.08 -30.39
C GLY A 310 -30.73 -16.55 -30.32
N TYR A 311 -30.21 -15.94 -29.25
CA TYR A 311 -30.16 -14.48 -29.07
C TYR A 311 -28.74 -13.94 -29.19
N GLY A 312 -28.62 -12.66 -29.57
CA GLY A 312 -27.35 -11.95 -29.64
C GLY A 312 -26.88 -11.44 -28.27
N PRO A 313 -25.59 -11.03 -28.12
CA PRO A 313 -25.02 -10.59 -26.84
C PRO A 313 -25.69 -9.37 -26.20
N GLU A 314 -26.45 -8.61 -26.98
CA GLU A 314 -27.21 -7.43 -26.53
C GLU A 314 -28.41 -7.82 -25.65
N GLU A 315 -28.89 -9.07 -25.80
CA GLU A 315 -30.05 -9.62 -25.09
C GLU A 315 -29.63 -10.42 -23.84
N ASP A 316 -28.33 -10.47 -23.53
CA ASP A 316 -27.82 -11.14 -22.33
C ASP A 316 -28.36 -10.45 -21.06
N THR A 317 -29.05 -11.19 -20.19
CA THR A 317 -29.63 -10.65 -18.95
C THR A 317 -28.85 -11.11 -17.71
N TRP A 318 -29.05 -10.40 -16.60
CA TRP A 318 -28.47 -10.77 -15.31
C TRP A 318 -29.52 -11.47 -14.45
N GLU A 319 -29.30 -12.75 -14.17
CA GLU A 319 -30.22 -13.57 -13.37
C GLU A 319 -29.61 -13.91 -12.00
N PRO A 320 -30.38 -13.83 -10.90
CA PRO A 320 -29.90 -14.23 -9.58
C PRO A 320 -29.64 -15.74 -9.56
N ILE A 321 -28.67 -16.18 -8.75
CA ILE A 321 -28.28 -17.59 -8.64
C ILE A 321 -29.47 -18.51 -8.29
N GLU A 322 -30.44 -18.01 -7.52
CA GLU A 322 -31.67 -18.74 -7.16
C GLU A 322 -32.54 -19.09 -8.38
N ASN A 323 -32.55 -18.24 -9.42
CA ASN A 323 -33.31 -18.49 -10.66
C ASN A 323 -32.63 -19.54 -11.56
N LEU A 324 -31.38 -19.91 -11.26
CA LEU A 324 -30.57 -20.83 -12.07
C LEU A 324 -30.46 -22.22 -11.43
N SER A 325 -31.34 -22.53 -10.47
CA SER A 325 -31.40 -23.85 -9.80
C SER A 325 -31.52 -25.01 -10.76
N ASP A 326 -32.13 -24.79 -11.92
CA ASP A 326 -32.43 -25.82 -12.92
C ASP A 326 -31.25 -26.08 -13.87
N CYS A 327 -30.15 -25.32 -13.77
CA CYS A 327 -28.96 -25.46 -14.62
C CYS A 327 -27.63 -25.54 -13.85
N PRO A 328 -27.49 -26.42 -12.84
CA PRO A 328 -26.29 -26.50 -12.00
C PRO A 328 -25.02 -26.85 -12.78
N LEU A 329 -25.14 -27.59 -13.88
CA LEU A 329 -24.02 -27.91 -14.77
C LEU A 329 -23.44 -26.66 -15.43
N LYS A 330 -24.27 -25.70 -15.84
CA LYS A 330 -23.82 -24.44 -16.45
C LYS A 330 -23.08 -23.55 -15.45
N ILE A 331 -23.53 -23.54 -14.19
CA ILE A 331 -22.82 -22.88 -13.09
C ILE A 331 -21.45 -23.54 -12.87
N LYS A 332 -21.40 -24.87 -12.78
CA LYS A 332 -20.15 -25.62 -12.64
C LYS A 332 -19.17 -25.35 -13.77
N GLU A 333 -19.62 -25.40 -15.03
CA GLU A 333 -18.81 -25.08 -16.22
C GLU A 333 -18.22 -23.67 -16.13
N PHE A 334 -19.04 -22.67 -15.80
CA PHE A 334 -18.59 -21.28 -15.67
C PHE A 334 -17.56 -21.11 -14.55
N VAL A 335 -17.81 -21.69 -13.37
CA VAL A 335 -16.90 -21.57 -12.23
C VAL A 335 -15.56 -22.23 -12.54
N GLN A 336 -15.55 -23.42 -13.14
CA GLN A 336 -14.32 -24.12 -13.52
C GLN A 336 -13.53 -23.37 -14.61
N GLU A 337 -14.21 -22.90 -15.67
CA GLU A 337 -13.58 -22.09 -16.73
C GLU A 337 -13.05 -20.77 -16.18
N GLY A 338 -13.83 -20.11 -15.32
CA GLY A 338 -13.50 -18.84 -14.68
C GLY A 338 -12.30 -18.96 -13.74
N HIS A 339 -12.25 -20.02 -12.92
CA HIS A 339 -11.12 -20.32 -12.04
C HIS A 339 -9.83 -20.56 -12.85
N MET A 340 -9.90 -21.39 -13.89
CA MET A 340 -8.74 -21.67 -14.76
C MET A 340 -8.21 -20.40 -15.44
N ARG A 341 -9.10 -19.49 -15.87
CA ARG A 341 -8.71 -18.20 -16.49
C ARG A 341 -8.36 -17.11 -15.48
N LYS A 342 -8.63 -17.35 -14.20
CA LYS A 342 -8.56 -16.39 -13.10
C LYS A 342 -9.37 -15.12 -13.38
N VAL A 343 -10.64 -15.27 -13.74
CA VAL A 343 -11.55 -14.13 -13.99
C VAL A 343 -11.77 -13.28 -12.73
N LEU A 344 -11.70 -13.92 -11.55
CA LEU A 344 -11.69 -13.29 -10.24
C LEU A 344 -10.49 -13.84 -9.43
N PRO A 345 -9.80 -12.99 -8.66
CA PRO A 345 -8.68 -13.43 -7.84
C PRO A 345 -9.13 -14.16 -6.58
N LEU A 346 -8.43 -15.21 -6.20
CA LEU A 346 -8.49 -15.80 -4.85
C LEU A 346 -7.30 -15.29 -4.00
N PRO A 347 -7.33 -15.45 -2.67
CA PRO A 347 -6.17 -15.16 -1.83
C PRO A 347 -4.90 -15.87 -2.34
N GLY A 348 -3.83 -15.09 -2.55
CA GLY A 348 -2.58 -15.57 -3.17
C GLY A 348 -2.45 -15.37 -4.68
N ASP A 349 -3.53 -15.02 -5.40
CA ASP A 349 -3.47 -14.76 -6.84
C ASP A 349 -2.96 -13.35 -7.21
N VAL A 350 -3.02 -12.41 -6.26
CA VAL A 350 -2.66 -11.00 -6.47
C VAL A 350 -1.26 -10.74 -5.89
N ASP A 351 -0.29 -10.43 -6.73
CA ASP A 351 1.04 -10.03 -6.27
C ASP A 351 1.07 -8.58 -5.79
N VAL A 352 0.43 -7.68 -6.54
CA VAL A 352 0.39 -6.24 -6.25
C VAL A 352 -1.05 -5.77 -6.22
N LEU A 353 -1.41 -4.99 -5.20
CA LEU A 353 -2.70 -4.29 -5.13
C LEU A 353 -2.43 -2.79 -5.07
N CYS A 354 -2.98 -2.04 -6.02
CA CYS A 354 -2.95 -0.58 -5.98
C CYS A 354 -4.37 0.00 -5.90
N GLY A 355 -4.50 1.21 -5.36
CA GLY A 355 -5.77 1.93 -5.44
C GLY A 355 -5.77 3.30 -4.79
N GLY A 356 -6.72 4.14 -5.22
CA GLY A 356 -6.93 5.49 -4.71
C GLY A 356 -8.30 5.62 -4.05
N PRO A 357 -8.50 5.06 -2.83
CA PRO A 357 -9.80 5.07 -2.18
C PRO A 357 -10.28 6.51 -1.96
N PRO A 358 -11.47 6.89 -2.49
CA PRO A 358 -11.93 8.27 -2.37
C PRO A 358 -12.31 8.58 -0.91
N CYS A 359 -11.75 9.67 -0.38
CA CYS A 359 -12.06 10.20 0.95
C CYS A 359 -12.65 11.60 0.79
N GLN A 360 -13.92 11.67 0.37
CA GLN A 360 -14.54 12.98 0.09
C GLN A 360 -14.92 13.75 1.36
N GLY A 361 -15.07 13.04 2.48
CA GLY A 361 -15.46 13.61 3.77
C GLY A 361 -14.44 14.63 4.31
N ILE A 362 -13.17 14.49 3.94
CA ILE A 362 -12.07 15.33 4.45
C ILE A 362 -11.75 16.57 3.58
N SER A 363 -12.25 16.59 2.34
CA SER A 363 -11.96 17.65 1.37
C SER A 363 -12.36 19.04 1.90
N GLY A 364 -11.56 20.06 1.62
CA GLY A 364 -11.89 21.46 1.92
C GLY A 364 -13.22 21.94 1.33
N LEU A 365 -13.74 21.27 0.29
CA LEU A 365 -15.04 21.55 -0.32
C LEU A 365 -16.23 20.99 0.46
N ASN A 366 -16.00 20.04 1.38
CA ASN A 366 -17.06 19.51 2.23
C ASN A 366 -17.36 20.49 3.38
N ARG A 367 -18.59 21.00 3.45
CA ARG A 367 -19.03 21.95 4.48
C ARG A 367 -19.26 21.29 5.84
N PHE A 368 -19.65 20.01 5.84
CA PHE A 368 -19.97 19.23 7.05
C PHE A 368 -18.94 18.11 7.21
N ARG A 369 -17.83 18.42 7.87
CA ARG A 369 -16.71 17.49 8.07
C ARG A 369 -16.75 16.95 9.49
N ASN A 370 -16.88 15.64 9.63
CA ASN A 370 -16.80 14.98 10.92
C ASN A 370 -15.32 14.83 11.33
N ARG A 371 -14.85 15.70 12.24
CA ARG A 371 -13.47 15.65 12.74
C ARG A 371 -13.28 14.66 13.88
N ASP A 372 -14.34 14.45 14.67
CA ASP A 372 -14.29 13.62 15.87
C ASP A 372 -14.28 12.13 15.51
N ASP A 373 -14.99 11.75 14.45
CA ASP A 373 -15.02 10.39 13.94
C ASP A 373 -15.03 10.37 12.39
N PRO A 374 -13.86 10.58 11.75
CA PRO A 374 -13.78 10.69 10.30
C PRO A 374 -14.17 9.41 9.54
N LEU A 375 -14.01 8.23 10.13
CA LEU A 375 -14.32 6.96 9.43
C LEU A 375 -15.79 6.60 9.42
N ASN A 376 -16.56 7.08 10.40
CA ASN A 376 -18.02 6.93 10.43
C ASN A 376 -18.72 7.86 9.43
N ASP A 377 -18.00 8.79 8.77
CA ASP A 377 -18.51 9.45 7.57
C ASP A 377 -18.49 8.45 6.41
N ASP A 378 -19.68 8.10 5.90
CA ASP A 378 -19.86 7.18 4.76
C ASP A 378 -18.97 7.53 3.55
N LYS A 379 -18.63 8.82 3.39
CA LYS A 379 -17.75 9.32 2.31
C LYS A 379 -16.29 8.93 2.46
N ASN A 380 -15.89 8.38 3.60
CA ASN A 380 -14.53 7.90 3.88
C ASN A 380 -14.49 6.36 4.02
N ARG A 381 -15.63 5.68 4.03
CA ARG A 381 -15.75 4.21 4.17
C ARG A 381 -14.94 3.43 3.14
N GLN A 382 -14.68 4.01 1.96
CA GLN A 382 -13.89 3.36 0.91
C GLN A 382 -12.45 3.06 1.35
N LEU A 383 -11.88 3.81 2.30
CA LEU A 383 -10.58 3.48 2.88
C LEU A 383 -10.63 2.17 3.68
N VAL A 384 -11.71 1.94 4.43
CA VAL A 384 -11.95 0.69 5.17
C VAL A 384 -12.12 -0.46 4.20
N THR A 385 -12.94 -0.28 3.14
CA THR A 385 -13.14 -1.30 2.10
C THR A 385 -11.82 -1.67 1.42
N PHE A 386 -10.99 -0.69 1.05
CA PHE A 386 -9.66 -0.93 0.49
C PHE A 386 -8.81 -1.81 1.42
N MET A 387 -8.73 -1.46 2.70
CA MET A 387 -7.95 -2.23 3.69
C MET A 387 -8.54 -3.62 3.97
N ASN A 388 -9.86 -3.79 3.84
CA ASN A 388 -10.51 -5.11 3.95
C ASN A 388 -10.18 -6.00 2.75
N ILE A 389 -10.11 -5.46 1.53
CA ILE A 389 -9.68 -6.23 0.36
C ILE A 389 -8.20 -6.61 0.47
N VAL A 390 -7.33 -5.69 0.93
CA VAL A 390 -5.93 -6.01 1.24
C VAL A 390 -5.83 -7.12 2.29
N SER A 391 -6.64 -7.04 3.35
CA SER A 391 -6.68 -8.06 4.39
C SER A 391 -7.13 -9.43 3.87
N TYR A 392 -8.10 -9.46 2.97
CA TYR A 392 -8.64 -10.69 2.40
C TYR A 392 -7.69 -11.33 1.39
N LEU A 393 -7.15 -10.56 0.44
CA LEU A 393 -6.32 -11.08 -0.65
C LEU A 393 -4.85 -11.28 -0.28
N ARG A 394 -4.36 -10.59 0.76
CA ARG A 394 -2.97 -10.65 1.26
C ARG A 394 -1.90 -10.50 0.14
N PRO A 395 -1.95 -9.42 -0.67
CA PRO A 395 -1.00 -9.23 -1.76
C PRO A 395 0.43 -9.04 -1.26
N LYS A 396 1.43 -9.39 -2.07
CA LYS A 396 2.85 -9.21 -1.72
C LYS A 396 3.21 -7.74 -1.52
N PHE A 397 2.64 -6.87 -2.35
CA PHE A 397 2.81 -5.42 -2.31
C PHE A 397 1.48 -4.69 -2.34
N VAL A 398 1.40 -3.58 -1.61
CA VAL A 398 0.27 -2.65 -1.58
C VAL A 398 0.78 -1.26 -1.93
N LEU A 399 0.10 -0.57 -2.85
CA LEU A 399 0.31 0.86 -3.10
C LEU A 399 -1.02 1.60 -2.98
N MET A 400 -1.17 2.39 -1.93
CA MET A 400 -2.32 3.28 -1.77
C MET A 400 -1.93 4.71 -2.14
N GLU A 401 -2.68 5.34 -3.06
CA GLU A 401 -2.57 6.76 -3.37
C GLU A 401 -3.70 7.56 -2.70
N ASN A 402 -3.41 8.79 -2.27
CA ASN A 402 -4.46 9.72 -1.86
C ASN A 402 -4.02 11.19 -1.91
N VAL A 403 -4.97 12.11 -1.67
CA VAL A 403 -4.69 13.53 -1.46
C VAL A 403 -3.92 13.77 -0.17
N VAL A 404 -3.13 14.85 -0.11
CA VAL A 404 -2.33 15.22 1.08
C VAL A 404 -3.23 15.50 2.30
N ASP A 405 -4.49 15.89 2.09
CA ASP A 405 -5.44 16.19 3.16
C ASP A 405 -5.67 15.00 4.11
N ILE A 406 -5.42 13.74 3.71
CA ILE A 406 -5.51 12.58 4.62
C ILE A 406 -4.51 12.66 5.79
N LEU A 407 -3.46 13.47 5.63
CA LEU A 407 -2.39 13.72 6.61
C LEU A 407 -2.57 15.03 7.37
N GLN A 408 -3.54 15.87 6.96
CA GLN A 408 -3.80 17.18 7.57
C GLN A 408 -5.11 17.19 8.36
N PHE A 409 -6.17 16.64 7.79
CA PHE A 409 -7.49 16.64 8.38
C PHE A 409 -7.53 15.73 9.61
N ALA A 410 -8.19 16.19 10.68
CA ALA A 410 -8.30 15.47 11.96
C ALA A 410 -6.94 14.92 12.43
N GLU A 411 -5.90 15.75 12.40
CA GLU A 411 -4.53 15.38 12.79
C GLU A 411 -3.93 14.22 11.99
N GLY A 412 -4.37 14.07 10.74
CA GLY A 412 -3.92 13.01 9.84
C GLY A 412 -4.55 11.65 10.12
N TYR A 413 -5.73 11.64 10.76
CA TYR A 413 -6.44 10.43 11.17
C TYR A 413 -6.48 9.33 10.09
N LEU A 414 -6.88 9.67 8.86
CA LEU A 414 -7.03 8.67 7.79
C LEU A 414 -5.68 8.11 7.32
N GLY A 415 -4.63 8.93 7.26
CA GLY A 415 -3.28 8.46 6.97
C GLY A 415 -2.72 7.55 8.07
N ARG A 416 -2.96 7.91 9.34
CA ARG A 416 -2.58 7.10 10.51
C ARG A 416 -3.32 5.77 10.54
N TYR A 417 -4.63 5.79 10.28
CA TYR A 417 -5.46 4.59 10.14
C TYR A 417 -4.91 3.66 9.07
N ALA A 418 -4.61 4.19 7.88
CA ALA A 418 -4.12 3.37 6.78
C ALA A 418 -2.77 2.69 7.10
N LEU A 419 -1.84 3.44 7.68
CA LEU A 419 -0.56 2.91 8.14
C LEU A 419 -0.73 1.87 9.25
N SER A 420 -1.58 2.17 10.23
CA SER A 420 -1.92 1.29 11.35
C SER A 420 -2.47 -0.06 10.90
N ARG A 421 -3.40 -0.05 9.93
CA ARG A 421 -3.96 -1.27 9.33
C ARG A 421 -2.88 -2.13 8.69
N LEU A 422 -1.93 -1.55 7.95
CA LEU A 422 -0.83 -2.31 7.35
C LEU A 422 0.09 -2.94 8.41
N VAL A 423 0.49 -2.17 9.43
CA VAL A 423 1.36 -2.65 10.51
C VAL A 423 0.69 -3.77 11.33
N ALA A 424 -0.61 -3.64 11.62
CA ALA A 424 -1.39 -4.67 12.31
C ALA A 424 -1.57 -5.93 11.45
N MET A 425 -1.59 -5.78 10.13
CA MET A 425 -1.57 -6.90 9.17
C MET A 425 -0.16 -7.48 8.94
N ASN A 426 0.84 -7.11 9.74
CA ASN A 426 2.23 -7.56 9.64
C ASN A 426 2.87 -7.22 8.27
N TYR A 427 2.51 -6.09 7.68
CA TYR A 427 3.21 -5.55 6.52
C TYR A 427 4.33 -4.61 7.00
N GLN A 428 5.47 -4.68 6.31
CA GLN A 428 6.39 -3.55 6.23
C GLN A 428 5.65 -2.40 5.54
N SER A 429 5.92 -1.16 5.94
CA SER A 429 5.22 -0.01 5.36
C SER A 429 6.07 1.26 5.35
N ARG A 430 5.81 2.16 4.41
CA ARG A 430 6.38 3.52 4.39
C ARG A 430 5.48 4.48 3.64
N LEU A 431 5.50 5.74 4.05
CA LEU A 431 4.62 6.79 3.55
C LEU A 431 5.44 7.95 2.99
N GLY A 432 5.16 8.30 1.74
CA GLY A 432 5.82 9.38 1.01
C GLY A 432 4.85 10.39 0.43
N ILE A 433 5.20 11.67 0.48
CA ILE A 433 4.50 12.75 -0.20
C ILE A 433 5.32 13.13 -1.44
N MET A 434 4.73 12.96 -2.62
CA MET A 434 5.41 13.17 -3.90
C MET A 434 4.70 14.27 -4.70
N LEU A 435 5.51 15.14 -5.30
CA LEU A 435 5.04 16.22 -6.18
C LEU A 435 5.21 15.82 -7.65
N ALA A 436 4.12 15.70 -8.39
CA ALA A 436 4.13 15.24 -9.78
C ALA A 436 5.07 16.05 -10.70
N GLY A 437 5.20 17.36 -10.47
CA GLY A 437 6.09 18.22 -11.25
C GLY A 437 7.57 17.83 -11.14
N CYS A 438 7.99 17.27 -10.00
CA CYS A 438 9.34 16.75 -9.81
C CYS A 438 9.68 15.55 -10.73
N TYR A 439 8.68 14.97 -11.40
CA TYR A 439 8.81 13.82 -12.29
C TYR A 439 8.49 14.17 -13.74
N GLY A 440 8.65 15.44 -14.12
CA GLY A 440 8.59 15.86 -15.52
C GLY A 440 7.16 16.11 -16.01
N LEU A 441 6.34 16.79 -15.22
CA LEU A 441 5.01 17.25 -15.63
C LEU A 441 4.86 18.75 -15.36
N PRO A 442 4.23 19.53 -16.26
CA PRO A 442 4.00 20.95 -16.06
C PRO A 442 2.78 21.20 -15.15
N GLN A 443 2.77 20.56 -13.98
CA GLN A 443 1.71 20.71 -12.98
C GLN A 443 2.27 20.66 -11.55
N PHE A 444 1.61 21.34 -10.63
CA PHE A 444 1.88 21.25 -9.21
C PHE A 444 0.81 20.39 -8.53
N ARG A 445 1.07 19.07 -8.44
CA ARG A 445 0.14 18.11 -7.85
C ARG A 445 0.86 17.25 -6.82
N MET A 446 0.65 17.55 -5.53
CA MET A 446 1.13 16.72 -4.42
C MET A 446 0.13 15.62 -4.09
N ARG A 447 0.65 14.42 -3.83
CA ARG A 447 -0.11 13.24 -3.43
C ARG A 447 0.68 12.41 -2.41
N THR A 448 -0.06 11.72 -1.57
CA THR A 448 0.47 10.78 -0.58
C THR A 448 0.45 9.39 -1.18
N PHE A 449 1.55 8.67 -1.01
CA PHE A 449 1.73 7.29 -1.45
C PHE A 449 2.15 6.46 -0.23
N LEU A 450 1.36 5.45 0.09
CA LEU A 450 1.63 4.49 1.16
C LEU A 450 1.98 3.14 0.56
N TRP A 451 3.22 2.71 0.76
CA TRP A 451 3.67 1.36 0.43
C TRP A 451 3.37 0.41 1.58
N GLY A 452 2.94 -0.80 1.22
CA GLY A 452 2.97 -1.99 2.06
C GLY A 452 3.73 -3.11 1.35
N ALA A 453 4.52 -3.89 2.08
CA ALA A 453 5.14 -5.11 1.57
C ALA A 453 5.08 -6.23 2.63
N LEU A 454 4.76 -7.45 2.23
CA LEU A 454 4.85 -8.59 3.15
C LEU A 454 6.28 -8.72 3.68
N THR A 455 6.45 -9.31 4.87
CA THR A 455 7.77 -9.52 5.48
C THR A 455 8.66 -10.48 4.69
N THR A 456 8.10 -11.20 3.73
CA THR A 456 8.86 -12.05 2.77
C THR A 456 9.42 -11.26 1.59
N MET A 457 9.07 -9.98 1.46
CA MET A 457 9.45 -9.10 0.35
C MET A 457 10.37 -7.97 0.81
N VAL A 458 10.99 -7.27 -0.14
CA VAL A 458 11.75 -6.04 0.12
C VAL A 458 10.81 -4.85 0.00
N LEU A 459 10.70 -4.02 1.04
CA LEU A 459 9.84 -2.83 1.00
C LEU A 459 10.34 -1.83 -0.07
N PRO A 460 9.50 -1.44 -1.06
CA PRO A 460 9.92 -0.50 -2.11
C PRO A 460 10.27 0.89 -1.56
N LYS A 461 11.27 1.54 -2.17
CA LYS A 461 11.65 2.93 -1.87
C LYS A 461 10.83 3.92 -2.70
N HIS A 462 10.80 5.17 -2.27
CA HIS A 462 10.28 6.26 -3.10
C HIS A 462 11.36 6.75 -4.09
N PRO A 463 11.03 6.95 -5.37
CA PRO A 463 11.98 7.50 -6.33
C PRO A 463 12.24 8.98 -6.02
N LEU A 464 13.50 9.41 -6.08
CA LEU A 464 13.85 10.82 -5.86
C LEU A 464 13.42 11.70 -7.06
N PRO A 465 13.23 13.01 -6.85
CA PRO A 465 12.94 13.97 -7.91
C PRO A 465 13.91 13.88 -9.11
N THR A 466 13.41 14.10 -10.33
CA THR A 466 14.23 14.16 -11.55
C THR A 466 14.25 15.55 -12.19
N HIS A 467 13.33 16.41 -11.79
CA HIS A 467 13.18 17.77 -12.30
C HIS A 467 13.22 18.78 -11.15
N ASN A 468 13.89 19.91 -11.39
CA ASN A 468 14.08 20.98 -10.42
C ASN A 468 12.82 21.84 -10.28
N VAL A 469 11.87 21.37 -9.47
CA VAL A 469 10.64 22.09 -9.13
C VAL A 469 10.73 22.61 -7.70
N VAL A 470 10.50 23.91 -7.54
CA VAL A 470 10.38 24.53 -6.22
C VAL A 470 9.11 24.00 -5.54
N ILE A 471 9.28 23.23 -4.47
CA ILE A 471 8.16 22.73 -3.66
C ILE A 471 7.56 23.94 -2.91
N ARG A 472 6.37 24.39 -3.34
CA ARG A 472 5.62 25.48 -2.70
C ARG A 472 4.41 24.91 -1.96
N GLY A 473 4.40 25.01 -0.63
CA GLY A 473 3.35 24.46 0.22
C GLY A 473 3.93 23.44 1.19
N GLY A 474 3.76 23.70 2.49
CA GLY A 474 4.35 22.86 3.54
C GLY A 474 3.69 21.49 3.59
N ALA A 475 4.50 20.46 3.80
CA ALA A 475 3.99 19.20 4.29
C ALA A 475 3.33 19.41 5.66
N PRO A 476 2.32 18.59 6.02
CA PRO A 476 1.75 18.63 7.36
C PRO A 476 2.86 18.52 8.40
N ASN A 477 2.80 19.31 9.48
CA ASN A 477 3.84 19.33 10.51
C ASN A 477 4.17 17.95 11.11
N ALA A 478 3.18 17.04 11.15
CA ALA A 478 3.36 15.67 11.62
C ALA A 478 3.93 14.70 10.56
N PHE A 479 4.15 15.15 9.33
CA PHE A 479 4.60 14.32 8.21
C PHE A 479 5.64 15.06 7.35
N THR A 480 6.38 16.01 7.94
CA THR A 480 7.42 16.77 7.23
C THR A 480 8.53 15.87 6.71
N GLN A 481 8.93 14.86 7.51
CA GLN A 481 9.93 13.87 7.12
C GLN A 481 9.39 12.81 6.15
N SER A 482 8.13 12.92 5.70
CA SER A 482 7.55 12.07 4.67
C SER A 482 7.66 12.69 3.27
N VAL A 483 8.18 13.92 3.13
CA VAL A 483 8.36 14.55 1.81
C VAL A 483 9.49 13.87 1.04
N VAL A 484 9.19 13.42 -0.17
CA VAL A 484 10.19 12.81 -1.05
C VAL A 484 10.93 13.94 -1.78
N ALA A 485 12.10 14.29 -1.26
CA ALA A 485 12.99 15.30 -1.79
C ALA A 485 14.45 14.90 -1.53
N TYR A 486 15.38 15.57 -2.20
CA TYR A 486 16.79 15.51 -1.82
C TYR A 486 17.01 16.28 -0.52
N ASP A 487 17.99 15.85 0.26
CA ASP A 487 18.43 16.61 1.44
C ASP A 487 18.95 17.99 1.02
N GLU A 488 18.78 19.00 1.88
CA GLU A 488 19.19 20.39 1.59
C GLU A 488 20.69 20.55 1.30
N ILE A 489 21.50 19.59 1.73
CA ILE A 489 22.97 19.58 1.55
C ILE A 489 23.34 18.95 0.19
N GLN A 490 22.44 18.17 -0.41
CA GLN A 490 22.68 17.50 -1.68
C GLN A 490 22.36 18.44 -2.85
N ASN A 491 23.30 18.60 -3.78
CA ASN A 491 23.14 19.41 -4.98
C ASN A 491 23.13 18.52 -6.25
N PRO A 492 22.04 17.76 -6.49
CA PRO A 492 21.93 16.90 -7.66
C PRO A 492 21.79 17.72 -8.95
N THR A 493 22.26 17.16 -10.07
CA THR A 493 21.97 17.70 -11.41
C THR A 493 20.60 17.22 -11.86
N LEU A 494 19.60 18.11 -11.81
CA LEU A 494 18.22 17.82 -12.20
C LEU A 494 17.85 18.47 -13.53
N LYS A 495 16.88 17.90 -14.26
CA LYS A 495 16.30 18.54 -15.45
C LYS A 495 15.54 19.80 -15.06
N ASN A 496 15.40 20.74 -15.99
CA ASN A 496 14.59 21.95 -15.76
C ASN A 496 13.12 21.58 -15.55
N ALA A 497 12.42 22.34 -14.70
CA ALA A 497 10.96 22.24 -14.59
C ALA A 497 10.29 22.47 -15.96
N LEU A 498 9.33 21.61 -16.30
CA LEU A 498 8.56 21.76 -17.53
C LEU A 498 7.49 22.86 -17.38
N VAL A 499 7.25 23.57 -18.48
CA VAL A 499 6.17 24.56 -18.58
C VAL A 499 5.07 24.08 -19.51
N LEU A 500 3.93 24.79 -19.53
CA LEU A 500 2.77 24.41 -20.35
C LEU A 500 3.13 24.31 -21.84
N GLU A 501 3.97 25.21 -22.34
CA GLU A 501 4.41 25.21 -23.74
C GLU A 501 5.15 23.91 -24.11
N ASP A 502 5.92 23.33 -23.17
CA ASP A 502 6.62 22.07 -23.41
C ASP A 502 5.67 20.90 -23.64
N ALA A 503 4.44 20.98 -23.13
CA ALA A 503 3.44 19.92 -23.23
C ALA A 503 2.48 20.07 -24.41
N ILE A 504 2.04 21.29 -24.74
CA ILE A 504 0.90 21.47 -25.67
C ILE A 504 1.23 22.22 -26.96
N SER A 505 2.45 22.73 -27.13
CA SER A 505 2.80 23.58 -28.29
C SER A 505 2.80 22.89 -29.65
N ASP A 506 2.72 21.56 -29.70
CA ASP A 506 2.58 20.78 -30.94
C ASP A 506 1.13 20.36 -31.25
N LEU A 507 0.17 20.65 -30.37
CA LEU A 507 -1.24 20.35 -30.61
C LEU A 507 -1.82 21.25 -31.72
N PRO A 508 -2.70 20.71 -32.60
CA PRO A 508 -3.42 21.52 -33.57
C PRO A 508 -4.41 22.45 -32.87
N LYS A 509 -4.64 23.63 -33.45
CA LYS A 509 -5.70 24.53 -32.98
C LYS A 509 -7.06 23.90 -33.28
N VAL A 510 -7.95 23.92 -32.29
CA VAL A 510 -9.33 23.46 -32.42
C VAL A 510 -10.30 24.59 -32.03
N GLY A 511 -11.56 24.47 -32.48
CA GLY A 511 -12.64 25.35 -32.03
C GLY A 511 -13.08 25.03 -30.60
N ASN A 512 -14.00 25.85 -30.07
CA ASN A 512 -14.61 25.58 -28.76
C ASN A 512 -15.46 24.30 -28.78
N ASP A 513 -16.13 24.04 -29.89
CA ASP A 513 -16.88 22.81 -30.13
C ASP A 513 -16.09 21.94 -31.12
N GLN A 514 -15.52 20.85 -30.61
CA GLN A 514 -14.82 19.85 -31.39
C GLN A 514 -15.41 18.48 -31.04
N ALA A 515 -16.15 17.92 -31.99
CA ALA A 515 -16.84 16.64 -31.85
C ALA A 515 -15.96 15.44 -32.23
N ASP A 516 -14.89 15.65 -33.01
CA ASP A 516 -13.99 14.59 -33.44
C ASP A 516 -13.11 14.13 -32.27
N ASP A 517 -13.30 12.89 -31.83
CA ASP A 517 -12.53 12.24 -30.78
C ASP A 517 -11.13 11.79 -31.26
N VAL A 518 -10.97 11.62 -32.58
CA VAL A 518 -9.71 11.25 -33.24
C VAL A 518 -9.35 12.25 -34.33
N MET A 519 -8.16 12.85 -34.22
CA MET A 519 -7.63 13.82 -35.18
C MET A 519 -6.15 13.61 -35.45
N GLU A 520 -5.70 14.01 -36.64
CA GLU A 520 -4.28 13.99 -37.01
C GLU A 520 -3.50 15.17 -36.41
N TYR A 521 -2.26 14.91 -36.00
CA TYR A 521 -1.30 15.96 -35.67
C TYR A 521 -0.79 16.63 -36.95
N LEU A 522 -0.88 17.95 -37.01
CA LEU A 522 -0.40 18.74 -38.15
C LEU A 522 1.12 19.00 -38.13
N VAL A 523 1.75 18.82 -36.96
CA VAL A 523 3.17 19.09 -36.76
C VAL A 523 3.86 17.95 -36.01
N LYS A 524 5.17 17.85 -36.22
CA LYS A 524 6.06 16.97 -35.46
C LYS A 524 6.26 17.51 -34.04
N PRO A 525 6.55 16.63 -33.05
CA PRO A 525 6.86 17.06 -31.69
C PRO A 525 8.05 18.03 -31.68
N LYS A 526 7.95 19.11 -30.92
CA LYS A 526 8.93 20.19 -30.82
C LYS A 526 9.85 20.03 -29.61
N THR A 527 9.34 19.49 -28.51
CA THR A 527 10.08 19.33 -27.23
C THR A 527 10.45 17.86 -26.95
N GLU A 528 11.34 17.63 -25.98
CA GLU A 528 11.64 16.27 -25.48
C GLU A 528 10.39 15.62 -24.88
N PHE A 529 9.61 16.38 -24.10
CA PHE A 529 8.38 15.90 -23.49
C PHE A 529 7.36 15.44 -24.55
N GLN A 530 7.14 16.24 -25.60
CA GLN A 530 6.24 15.88 -26.71
C GLN A 530 6.70 14.63 -27.46
N ARG A 531 8.03 14.46 -27.65
CA ARG A 531 8.59 13.24 -28.23
C ARG A 531 8.30 12.03 -27.35
N TYR A 532 8.39 12.17 -26.03
CA TYR A 532 8.12 11.11 -25.07
C TYR A 532 6.63 10.70 -25.03
N ILE A 533 5.70 11.65 -24.89
CA ILE A 533 4.27 11.32 -24.76
C ILE A 533 3.63 10.79 -26.05
N ARG A 534 4.29 10.98 -27.22
CA ARG A 534 3.85 10.48 -28.53
C ARG A 534 4.51 9.15 -28.92
N LEU A 535 5.22 8.48 -28.00
CA LEU A 535 5.80 7.16 -28.25
C LEU A 535 4.73 6.11 -28.52
N SER A 536 5.04 5.15 -29.41
CA SER A 536 4.17 4.00 -29.63
C SER A 536 4.30 3.00 -28.48
N ARG A 537 3.33 2.09 -28.31
CA ARG A 537 3.42 1.01 -27.32
C ARG A 537 4.69 0.14 -27.51
N LYS A 538 5.11 -0.08 -28.76
CA LYS A 538 6.38 -0.76 -29.11
C LYS A 538 7.61 0.14 -28.88
N GLY A 539 7.48 1.46 -29.03
CA GLY A 539 8.52 2.44 -28.76
C GLY A 539 8.80 2.59 -27.26
N ASN A 540 7.77 2.51 -26.42
CA ASN A 540 7.94 2.38 -24.96
C ASN A 540 8.70 1.08 -24.63
N ALA A 541 8.34 -0.05 -25.26
CA ALA A 541 9.10 -1.31 -25.16
C ALA A 541 10.54 -1.24 -25.70
N GLY A 542 10.85 -0.32 -26.61
CA GLY A 542 12.19 -0.11 -27.18
C GLY A 542 13.08 0.83 -26.36
N LEU A 543 12.51 1.71 -25.53
CA LEU A 543 13.22 2.42 -24.46
C LEU A 543 13.43 1.53 -23.22
N LEU A 544 12.65 0.45 -23.11
CA LEU A 544 12.73 -0.60 -22.09
C LEU A 544 13.84 -1.64 -22.37
N ILE A 545 14.49 -1.57 -23.54
CA ILE A 545 15.65 -2.41 -23.90
C ILE A 545 16.71 -1.51 -24.54
N ARG A 546 17.35 -0.66 -23.75
CA ARG A 546 18.67 -0.09 -24.05
C ARG A 546 19.48 0.09 -22.81
#